data_AF-A0A0M4TNL6-F1
#
_entry.id   AF-A0A0M4TNL6-F1
#
_cell.length_a   1.000
_cell.length_b   1.000
_cell.length_c   1.000
_cell.angle_alpha   90.00
_cell.angle_beta   90.00
_cell.angle_gamma   90.00
#
_symmetry.space_group_name_H-M   'P 1'
#
loop_
_entity.id
_entity.type
_entity.pdbx_description
1 polymer ?
#
loop_
_entity_poly.entity_id
_entity_poly.type
_entity_poly.pdbx_seq_one_letter_code
_entity_poly.pdbx_strand_id
1 'polypeptide(L)'
;MNGIKLQIWATWLFYAVLVDLGDAVADELSLPFDRISLEMIYRGLYHFSVAHDKGKADDPVKYFAAKENQDLGIVKALRKPVTKLNLAPFFAPP
;
A
#
# COMPACT_ATOMS: atom_id res chain seq x y z
N MET A 1 11.00 -30.74 12.76
CA MET A 1 10.34 -29.44 13.03
C MET A 1 8.87 -29.67 13.34
N ASN A 2 8.28 -28.91 14.26
CA ASN A 2 6.84 -28.93 14.54
C ASN A 2 6.10 -28.04 13.52
N GLY A 3 4.91 -28.44 13.06
CA GLY A 3 4.14 -27.69 12.04
C GLY A 3 3.85 -26.24 12.43
N ILE A 4 3.58 -26.00 13.72
CA ILE A 4 3.36 -24.66 14.29
C ILE A 4 4.60 -23.76 14.13
N LYS A 5 5.80 -24.32 14.36
CA LYS A 5 7.04 -23.55 14.19
C LYS A 5 7.24 -23.17 12.72
N LEU A 6 6.97 -24.09 11.80
CA LEU A 6 7.07 -23.82 10.37
C LEU A 6 6.10 -22.73 9.93
N GLN A 7 4.87 -22.74 10.44
CA GLN A 7 3.88 -21.73 10.13
C GLN A 7 4.31 -20.33 10.61
N ILE A 8 4.86 -20.22 11.83
CA ILE A 8 5.36 -18.94 12.35
C ILE A 8 6.50 -18.40 11.46
N TRP A 9 7.45 -19.26 11.08
CA TRP A 9 8.54 -18.89 10.18
C TRP A 9 8.03 -18.47 8.79
N ALA A 10 7.05 -19.18 8.25
CA ALA A 10 6.44 -18.86 6.96
C ALA A 10 5.74 -17.50 6.99
N THR A 11 4.96 -17.20 8.04
CA THR A 11 4.31 -15.90 8.19
C THR A 11 5.33 -14.78 8.36
N TRP A 12 6.39 -15.00 9.15
CA TRP A 12 7.48 -14.03 9.29
C TRP A 12 8.19 -13.74 7.97
N LEU A 13 8.57 -14.79 7.23
CA LEU A 13 9.22 -14.65 5.93
C LEU A 13 8.33 -13.91 4.93
N PHE A 14 7.04 -14.26 4.92
CA PHE A 14 6.06 -13.61 4.03
C PHE A 14 5.96 -12.11 4.30
N TYR A 15 5.82 -11.71 5.57
CA TYR A 15 5.80 -10.30 5.94
C TYR A 15 7.11 -9.58 5.64
N ALA A 16 8.25 -10.23 5.84
CA ALA A 16 9.55 -9.64 5.51
C ALA A 16 9.65 -9.30 4.01
N VAL A 17 9.23 -10.21 3.14
CA VAL A 17 9.22 -9.98 1.68
C VAL A 17 8.24 -8.87 1.30
N LEU A 18 7.07 -8.81 1.94
CA LEU A 18 6.10 -7.73 1.68
C LEU A 18 6.65 -6.35 2.09
N VAL A 19 7.33 -6.27 3.23
CA VAL A 19 7.94 -5.02 3.70
C VAL A 19 9.04 -4.58 2.75
N ASP A 20 9.93 -5.49 2.35
CA ASP A 20 11.01 -5.22 1.39
C ASP A 20 10.47 -4.71 0.04
N LEU A 21 9.45 -5.38 -0.50
CA LEU A 21 8.78 -4.93 -1.73
C LEU A 21 8.13 -3.55 -1.56
N GLY A 22 7.48 -3.29 -0.42
CA GLY A 22 6.89 -2.00 -0.13
C GLY A 22 7.90 -0.87 -0.02
N ASP A 23 9.08 -1.14 0.53
CA ASP A 23 10.19 -0.19 0.62
C ASP A 23 10.75 0.13 -0.77
N ALA A 24 10.98 -0.89 -1.60
CA ALA A 24 11.41 -0.70 -2.99
C ALA A 24 10.41 0.11 -3.82
N VAL A 25 9.10 -0.12 -3.66
CA VAL A 25 8.05 0.68 -4.30
C VAL A 25 8.03 2.11 -3.77
N ALA A 26 8.30 2.32 -2.47
CA ALA A 26 8.40 3.64 -1.88
C ALA A 26 9.57 4.45 -2.47
N ASP A 27 10.73 3.81 -2.61
CA ASP A 27 11.94 4.38 -3.22
C ASP A 27 11.70 4.77 -4.69
N GLU A 28 11.15 3.85 -5.49
CA GLU A 28 10.83 4.10 -6.91
C GLU A 28 9.81 5.26 -7.07
N LEU A 29 8.86 5.39 -6.15
CA LEU A 29 7.90 6.51 -6.13
C LEU A 29 8.45 7.79 -5.48
N SER A 30 9.65 7.75 -4.90
CA SER A 30 10.22 8.83 -4.09
C SER A 30 9.28 9.32 -2.98
N LEU A 31 8.59 8.38 -2.33
CA LEU A 31 7.66 8.64 -1.22
C LEU A 31 8.16 7.98 0.06
N PRO A 32 7.86 8.54 1.24
CA PRO A 32 8.15 7.84 2.49
C PRO A 32 7.32 6.57 2.58
N PHE A 33 7.92 5.49 3.10
CA PHE A 33 7.27 4.17 3.27
C PHE A 33 5.93 4.24 4.01
N ASP A 34 5.76 5.17 4.95
CA ASP A 34 4.48 5.40 5.64
C ASP A 34 3.30 5.67 4.68
N ARG A 35 3.57 6.27 3.51
CA ARG A 35 2.55 6.49 2.47
C ARG A 35 2.21 5.24 1.67
N ILE A 36 2.97 4.15 1.78
CA ILE A 36 2.71 2.91 1.07
C ILE A 36 1.82 1.99 1.92
N SER A 37 0.80 1.41 1.29
CA SER A 37 -0.11 0.46 1.92
C SER A 37 0.28 -0.98 1.59
N LEU A 38 0.85 -1.68 2.58
CA LEU A 38 1.24 -3.09 2.45
C LEU A 38 0.05 -4.01 2.12
N GLU A 39 -1.14 -3.69 2.65
CA GLU A 39 -2.37 -4.42 2.33
C GLU A 39 -2.72 -4.31 0.84
N MET A 40 -2.57 -3.12 0.27
CA MET A 40 -2.86 -2.89 -1.15
C MET A 40 -1.78 -3.49 -2.05
N ILE A 41 -0.52 -3.55 -1.61
CA ILE A 41 0.52 -4.33 -2.29
C ILE A 41 0.15 -5.81 -2.30
N TYR A 42 -0.22 -6.38 -1.14
CA TYR A 42 -0.65 -7.78 -1.07
C TYR A 42 -1.81 -8.08 -2.02
N ARG A 43 -2.84 -7.24 -2.01
CA ARG A 43 -4.00 -7.36 -2.92
C ARG A 43 -3.58 -7.15 -4.38
N GLY A 44 -2.65 -6.24 -4.64
CA GLY A 44 -2.09 -5.91 -5.95
C GLY A 44 -1.26 -7.05 -6.55
N LEU A 45 -0.65 -7.92 -5.75
CA LEU A 45 0.12 -9.07 -6.23
C LEU A 45 -0.70 -10.00 -7.14
N TYR A 46 -2.00 -10.13 -6.88
CA TYR A 46 -2.89 -10.88 -7.77
C TYR A 46 -2.97 -10.24 -9.17
N HIS A 47 -3.11 -8.91 -9.22
CA HIS A 47 -3.16 -8.17 -10.49
C HIS A 47 -1.83 -8.22 -11.23
N PHE A 48 -0.71 -8.10 -10.50
CA PHE A 48 0.63 -8.27 -11.06
C PHE A 48 0.83 -9.67 -11.63
N SER A 49 0.46 -10.73 -10.90
CA SER A 49 0.59 -12.12 -11.36
C SER A 49 -0.16 -12.36 -12.67
N VAL A 50 -1.38 -11.84 -12.80
CA VAL A 50 -2.16 -11.92 -14.05
C VAL A 50 -1.53 -11.09 -15.18
N ALA A 51 -0.94 -9.93 -14.87
CA ALA A 51 -0.24 -9.13 -15.86
C ALA A 51 1.06 -9.80 -16.34
N HIS A 52 1.79 -10.43 -15.43
CA HIS A 52 3.01 -11.18 -15.70
C HIS A 52 2.76 -12.42 -16.55
N ASP A 53 1.74 -13.21 -16.22
CA ASP A 53 1.30 -14.35 -17.04
C ASP A 53 0.96 -13.94 -18.48
N LYS A 54 0.40 -12.74 -18.65
CA LYS A 54 0.09 -12.15 -19.97
C LYS A 54 1.29 -11.48 -20.65
N GLY A 55 2.48 -11.52 -20.07
CA GLY A 55 3.70 -10.87 -20.58
C GLY A 55 3.65 -9.34 -20.58
N LYS A 56 2.77 -8.74 -19.77
CA LYS A 56 2.57 -7.28 -19.70
C LYS A 56 3.40 -6.60 -18.61
N ALA A 57 3.90 -7.36 -17.63
CA ALA A 57 4.69 -6.84 -16.52
C ALA A 57 5.70 -7.91 -16.09
N ASP A 58 6.96 -7.51 -15.91
CA ASP A 58 8.03 -8.42 -15.48
C ASP A 58 8.52 -8.04 -14.07
N ASP A 59 8.57 -6.73 -13.82
CA ASP A 59 9.06 -6.17 -12.57
C ASP A 59 7.91 -5.68 -11.68
N PRO A 60 7.74 -6.22 -10.45
CA PRO A 60 6.65 -5.84 -9.57
C PRO A 60 6.79 -4.41 -9.03
N VAL A 61 8.02 -3.92 -8.83
CA VAL A 61 8.27 -2.57 -8.30
C VAL A 61 7.81 -1.54 -9.34
N LYS A 62 8.26 -1.67 -10.58
CA LYS A 62 7.84 -0.84 -11.70
C LYS A 62 6.36 -0.95 -11.99
N TYR A 63 5.79 -2.15 -11.88
CA TYR A 63 4.35 -2.35 -12.06
C TYR A 63 3.54 -1.54 -11.05
N PHE A 64 3.92 -1.57 -9.77
CA PHE A 64 3.21 -0.83 -8.72
C PHE A 64 3.52 0.67 -8.71
N ALA A 65 4.69 1.09 -9.18
CA ALA A 65 5.04 2.49 -9.34
C ALA A 65 4.46 3.12 -10.63
N ALA A 66 4.06 2.31 -11.61
CA ALA A 66 3.53 2.80 -12.88
C ALA A 66 2.27 3.63 -12.70
N LYS A 67 2.21 4.76 -13.43
CA LYS A 67 1.08 5.70 -13.40
C LYS A 67 -0.25 5.03 -13.78
N GLU A 68 -0.20 4.06 -14.68
CA GLU A 68 -1.35 3.31 -15.17
C GLU A 68 -1.98 2.41 -14.09
N ASN A 69 -1.20 1.99 -13.09
CA ASN A 69 -1.64 1.09 -12.02
C ASN A 69 -1.92 1.83 -10.69
N GLN A 70 -1.98 3.16 -10.71
CA GLN A 70 -2.29 3.97 -9.51
C GLN A 70 -3.70 3.69 -8.94
N ASP A 71 -4.61 3.13 -9.73
CA ASP A 71 -5.93 2.68 -9.30
C ASP A 71 -5.88 1.59 -8.21
N LEU A 72 -4.76 0.86 -8.12
CA LEU A 72 -4.53 -0.15 -7.07
C LEU A 72 -4.44 0.45 -5.66
N GLY A 73 -4.42 1.79 -5.50
CA GLY A 73 -4.52 2.43 -4.19
C GLY A 73 -3.33 2.18 -3.26
N ILE A 74 -2.16 1.86 -3.84
CA ILE A 74 -0.94 1.54 -3.08
C ILE A 74 -0.43 2.74 -2.30
N VAL A 75 -0.52 3.94 -2.90
CA VAL A 75 -0.21 5.20 -2.22
C VAL A 75 -1.44 5.63 -1.43
N LYS A 76 -1.30 5.70 -0.10
CA LYS A 76 -2.34 6.17 0.82
C LYS A 76 -2.69 7.62 0.49
N ALA A 77 -3.99 7.91 0.43
CA ALA A 77 -4.49 9.27 0.30
C ALA A 77 -4.21 10.07 1.57
N LEU A 78 -3.73 11.31 1.41
CA LEU A 78 -3.59 12.23 2.53
C LEU A 78 -4.97 12.60 3.07
N ARG A 79 -5.19 12.38 4.36
CA ARG A 79 -6.45 12.75 5.02
C ARG A 79 -6.65 14.26 4.92
N LYS A 80 -7.83 14.69 4.46
CA LYS A 80 -8.20 16.11 4.45
C LYS A 80 -8.18 16.64 5.90
N PRO A 81 -7.59 17.82 6.15
CA PRO A 81 -7.61 18.40 7.48
C PRO A 81 -9.06 18.61 7.92
N VAL A 82 -9.37 18.23 9.17
CA VAL A 82 -10.69 18.44 9.74
C VAL A 82 -10.95 19.94 9.82
N THR A 83 -11.85 20.42 8.98
CA THR A 83 -12.29 21.82 9.03
C THR A 83 -13.04 22.01 10.33
N LYS A 84 -12.54 22.87 11.22
CA LYS A 84 -13.26 23.23 12.44
C LYS A 84 -14.53 23.97 12.00
N LEU A 85 -15.69 23.38 12.24
CA LEU A 85 -16.97 24.01 11.94
C LEU A 85 -17.10 25.27 12.79
N ASN A 86 -17.25 26.43 12.15
CA ASN A 86 -17.46 27.68 12.87
C ASN A 86 -18.92 27.74 13.34
N LEU A 87 -19.12 27.56 14.64
CA LEU A 87 -20.44 27.55 15.28
C LEU A 87 -20.87 28.93 15.80
N ALA A 88 -20.04 29.98 15.63
CA ALA A 88 -20.34 31.35 16.09
C ALA A 88 -21.75 31.87 15.71
N PRO A 89 -22.30 31.64 14.51
CA PRO A 89 -23.63 32.17 14.16
C PRO A 89 -24.79 31.47 14.88
N PHE A 90 -24.58 30.31 15.53
CA PHE A 90 -25.62 29.59 16.26
C PHE A 90 -25.64 29.92 17.76
N PHE A 91 -24.66 30.68 18.25
CA PHE A 91 -24.51 31.04 19.67
C PHE A 91 -24.54 32.56 19.90
N ALA A 92 -25.05 33.36 18.95
CA ALA A 92 -25.22 34.79 19.16
C ALA A 92 -26.28 35.05 20.26
N PRO A 93 -26.00 35.90 21.26
CA PRO A 93 -26.98 36.26 22.29
C PRO A 93 -28.17 37.03 21.66
N PRO A 94 -29.38 36.92 22.24
CA PRO A 94 -30.61 37.50 21.70
C PRO A 94 -30.62 39.02 21.66
#